data_AF-A0A850RCZ1-F1
#
_entry.id   AF-A0A850RCZ1-F1
#
_cell.length_a   1.000
_cell.length_b   1.000
_cell.length_c   1.000
_cell.angle_alpha   90.00
_cell.angle_beta   90.00
_cell.angle_gamma   90.00
#
_symmetry.space_group_name_H-M   'P 1'
#
loop_
_entity.id
_entity.type
_entity.pdbx_description
1 polymer ?
#
loop_
_entity_poly.entity_id
_entity_poly.type
_entity_poly.pdbx_seq_one_letter_code
_entity_poly.pdbx_strand_id
1 'polypeptide(L)' 'MTTENTLAGETALATWIASLDEDAKEFFEERAAIVEYDAGQPRAVAEAVAHRLTLLYLQRREVRDGCDRTD' A
#
# COMPACT_ATOMS: atom_id res chain seq x y z
N MET A 1 10.29 -25.94 -3.54
CA MET A 1 9.57 -25.63 -2.29
C MET A 1 9.43 -24.11 -2.18
N THR A 2 8.43 -23.47 -2.81
CA THR A 2 8.13 -22.03 -2.61
C THR A 2 6.81 -21.66 -3.30
N THR A 3 5.70 -22.27 -2.90
CA THR A 3 4.37 -21.87 -3.40
C THR A 3 3.40 -21.52 -2.27
N GLU A 4 3.67 -21.98 -1.04
CA GLU A 4 2.79 -21.74 0.11
C GLU A 4 2.99 -20.35 0.73
N ASN A 5 4.16 -19.73 0.56
CA ASN A 5 4.47 -18.43 1.16
C ASN A 5 3.89 -17.22 0.39
N THR A 6 3.52 -17.40 -0.87
CA THR A 6 2.99 -16.30 -1.72
C THR A 6 1.51 -16.04 -1.45
N LEU A 7 0.71 -17.11 -1.33
CA LEU A 7 -0.74 -17.02 -1.08
C LEU A 7 -1.09 -16.37 0.26
N ALA A 8 -0.26 -16.63 1.29
CA ALA A 8 -0.40 -15.99 2.59
C ALA A 8 -0.13 -14.47 2.52
N GLY A 9 0.85 -14.06 1.71
CA GLY A 9 1.18 -12.66 1.47
C GLY A 9 0.09 -11.90 0.71
N GLU A 10 -0.49 -12.53 -0.32
CA GLU A 10 -1.58 -11.95 -1.12
C GLU A 10 -2.85 -11.74 -0.28
N THR A 11 -3.19 -12.72 0.58
CA THR A 11 -4.38 -12.63 1.44
C THR A 11 -4.22 -11.56 2.54
N ALA A 12 -3.02 -11.46 3.11
CA ALA A 12 -2.71 -10.43 4.10
C ALA A 12 -2.74 -9.02 3.48
N LEU A 13 -2.20 -8.87 2.27
CA LEU A 13 -2.25 -7.61 1.53
C LEU A 13 -3.70 -7.21 1.22
N ALA A 14 -4.52 -8.13 0.72
CA ALA A 14 -5.93 -7.85 0.44
C ALA A 14 -6.71 -7.42 1.70
N THR A 15 -6.44 -8.08 2.83
CA THR A 15 -7.05 -7.74 4.12
C THR A 15 -6.61 -6.35 4.59
N TRP A 16 -5.32 -6.03 4.43
CA TRP A 16 -4.79 -4.71 4.76
C TRP A 16 -5.39 -3.62 3.87
N ILE A 17 -5.47 -3.83 2.54
CA ILE A 17 -6.12 -2.88 1.61
C ILE A 17 -7.58 -2.64 2.01
N ALA A 18 -8.31 -3.70 2.40
CA ALA A 18 -9.68 -3.58 2.86
C ALA A 18 -9.84 -2.80 4.19
N SER A 19 -8.77 -2.66 4.97
CA SER A 19 -8.77 -1.85 6.19
C SER A 19 -8.41 -0.38 5.98
N LEU A 20 -7.99 0.00 4.77
CA LEU A 20 -7.64 1.38 4.43
C LEU A 20 -8.88 2.25 4.21
N ASP A 21 -8.76 3.53 4.55
CA ASP A 21 -9.70 4.56 4.11
C ASP A 21 -9.65 4.74 2.58
N GLU A 22 -10.67 5.37 2.00
CA GLU A 22 -10.78 5.60 0.56
C GLU A 22 -9.55 6.34 -0.03
N ASP A 23 -9.06 7.40 0.60
CA ASP A 23 -7.87 8.14 0.14
C ASP A 23 -6.61 7.25 0.11
N ALA A 24 -6.43 6.41 1.13
CA ALA A 24 -5.25 5.56 1.23
C ALA A 24 -5.31 4.38 0.25
N LYS A 25 -6.52 3.88 -0.01
CA LYS A 25 -6.76 2.85 -1.02
C LYS A 25 -6.53 3.40 -2.43
N GLU A 26 -7.07 4.58 -2.75
CA GLU A 26 -6.84 5.23 -4.04
C GLU A 26 -5.34 5.46 -4.27
N PHE A 27 -4.64 6.00 -3.25
CA PHE A 27 -3.19 6.17 -3.32
C PHE A 27 -2.44 4.86 -3.58
N PHE A 28 -2.84 3.76 -2.94
CA PHE A 28 -2.24 2.45 -3.19
C PHE A 28 -2.47 1.99 -4.65
N GLU A 29 -3.71 2.06 -5.14
CA GLU A 29 -4.08 1.62 -6.49
C GLU A 29 -3.36 2.43 -7.57
N GLU A 30 -3.26 3.75 -7.42
CA GLU A 30 -2.50 4.61 -8.32
C GLU A 30 -1.01 4.23 -8.35
N ARG A 31 -0.39 4.01 -7.18
CA ARG A 31 1.02 3.63 -7.10
C ARG A 31 1.28 2.25 -7.69
N ALA A 32 0.40 1.30 -7.45
CA ALA A 32 0.49 -0.03 -8.04
C ALA A 32 0.41 0.05 -9.57
N ALA A 33 -0.56 0.80 -10.11
CA ALA A 33 -0.73 0.98 -11.54
C ALA A 33 0.48 1.69 -12.19
N ILE A 34 1.03 2.74 -11.56
CA ILE A 34 2.23 3.43 -12.05
C ILE A 34 3.43 2.48 -12.09
N VAL A 35 3.67 1.71 -11.04
CA VAL A 35 4.84 0.81 -11.00
C VAL A 35 4.69 -0.37 -11.97
N GLU A 36 3.47 -0.90 -12.13
CA GLU A 36 3.18 -1.95 -13.11
C GLU A 36 3.38 -1.47 -14.55
N TYR A 37 2.78 -0.32 -14.89
CA TYR A 37 2.76 0.17 -16.27
C TYR A 37 4.03 0.94 -16.65
N ASP A 38 4.49 1.85 -15.81
CA ASP A 38 5.58 2.79 -16.13
C ASP A 38 6.97 2.16 -15.90
N ALA A 39 7.11 1.37 -14.83
CA ALA A 39 8.37 0.68 -14.51
C ALA A 39 8.46 -0.75 -15.08
N GLY A 40 7.41 -1.21 -15.78
CA GLY A 40 7.35 -2.54 -16.41
C GLY A 40 7.54 -3.70 -15.41
N GLN A 41 7.18 -3.49 -14.14
CA GLN A 41 7.37 -4.48 -13.09
C GLN A 41 6.19 -5.47 -13.05
N PRO A 42 6.43 -6.73 -12.65
CA PRO A 42 5.33 -7.66 -12.42
C PRO A 42 4.46 -7.16 -11.26
N ARG A 43 3.16 -7.45 -11.34
CA ARG A 43 2.14 -6.99 -10.39
C ARG A 43 2.50 -7.19 -8.93
N ALA A 44 3.04 -8.35 -8.55
CA ALA A 44 3.48 -8.63 -7.18
C ALA A 44 4.58 -7.67 -6.69
N VAL A 45 5.49 -7.23 -7.57
CA VAL A 45 6.51 -6.23 -7.24
C VAL A 45 5.90 -4.84 -7.16
N ALA A 46 4.99 -4.50 -8.09
CA ALA A 46 4.28 -3.24 -8.07
C ALA A 46 3.46 -3.05 -6.79
N GLU A 47 2.73 -4.09 -6.38
CA GLU A 47 1.96 -4.14 -5.13
C GLU A 47 2.87 -4.01 -3.89
N ALA A 48 4.03 -4.68 -3.86
CA ALA A 48 4.97 -4.56 -2.75
C ALA A 48 5.56 -3.15 -2.63
N VAL A 49 5.86 -2.50 -3.76
CA VAL A 49 6.35 -1.11 -3.79
C VAL A 49 5.25 -0.14 -3.37
N ALA A 50 4.04 -0.29 -3.92
CA ALA A 50 2.88 0.50 -3.56
C ALA A 50 2.55 0.40 -2.07
N HIS A 51 2.57 -0.82 -1.51
CA HIS A 51 2.36 -1.05 -0.09
C HIS A 51 3.34 -0.24 0.78
N ARG A 52 4.63 -0.27 0.46
CA ARG A 52 5.65 0.50 1.19
C ARG A 52 5.42 2.02 1.06
N LEU A 53 5.02 2.50 -0.11
CA LEU A 53 4.73 3.92 -0.33
C LEU A 53 3.48 4.37 0.44
N THR A 54 2.44 3.55 0.48
CA THR A 54 1.21 3.84 1.22
C THR A 54 1.44 3.85 2.73
N LEU A 55 2.29 2.95 3.27
CA LEU A 55 2.69 3.01 4.68
C LEU A 55 3.39 4.33 5.03
N LEU A 56 4.26 4.84 4.15
CA LEU A 56 4.90 6.15 4.34
C LEU A 56 3.89 7.31 4.23
N TYR A 57 2.91 7.19 3.34
CA TYR A 57 1.82 8.16 3.21
C TYR A 57 0.97 8.23 4.49
N LEU A 58 0.55 7.07 5.02
CA LEU A 58 -0.20 6.97 6.27
C LEU A 58 0.59 7.54 7.46
N GLN A 59 1.86 7.17 7.60
CA GLN A 59 2.71 7.70 8.67
C GLN A 59 2.83 9.24 8.60
N ARG A 60 2.94 9.81 7.40
CA ARG A 60 2.98 11.27 7.23
C ARG A 60 1.63 11.92 7.54
N ARG A 61 0.52 11.25 7.24
CA ARG A 61 -0.84 11.71 7.55
C ARG A 61 -1.05 11.75 9.07
N GLU A 62 -0.67 10.69 9.79
CA GLU A 62 -0.75 10.66 11.26
C GLU A 62 0.03 11.81 11.93
N VAL A 63 1.22 12.14 11.42
CA VAL A 63 2.00 13.29 11.94
C VAL A 63 1.29 14.63 11.66
N ARG A 64 0.61 14.75 10.51
CA ARG A 64 -0.09 15.98 10.13
C ARG A 64 -1.37 16.17 10.95
N ASP A 65 -2.16 15.12 11.15
CA ASP A 65 -3.35 15.12 12.01
C ASP A 65 -3.00 15.25 13.50
N GLY A 66 -1.82 14.75 13.93
CA GLY A 66 -1.35 14.87 15.30
C GLY A 66 -0.92 16.28 15.72
N CYS A 67 -0.58 17.16 14.76
CA CYS A 67 -0.17 18.54 15.02
C CYS A 67 -1.37 19.50 15.22
N ASP A 68 -2.60 19.06 14.91
CA ASP A 68 -3.83 19.85 15.01
C ASP A 68 -4.57 19.65 16.36
N ARG A 69 -4.13 18.68 17.19
CA ARG A 69 -4.89 18.24 18.38
C ARG A 69 -4.42 18.83 19.72
N THR A 70 -3.65 19.92 19.70
CA THR A 70 -3.25 20.63 20.92
C THR A 70 -3.45 22.13 20.76
N ASP A 71 -4.67 22.60 21.05
CA ASP A 71 -4.94 23.93 21.59
C ASP A 71 -5.98 23.79 22.72
#